data_AF-A0A0P8X0E5-F1
#
_entry.id   AF-A0A0P8X0E5-F1
#
_cell.length_a   1.000
_cell.length_b   1.000
_cell.length_c   1.000
_cell.angle_alpha   90.00
_cell.angle_beta   90.00
_cell.angle_gamma   90.00
#
_symmetry.space_group_name_H-M   'P 1'
#
loop_
_entity.id
_entity.type
_entity.pdbx_description
1 polymer ?
#
loop_
_entity_poly.entity_id
_entity_poly.type
_entity_poly.pdbx_seq_one_letter_code
_entity_poly.pdbx_strand_id
1 'polypeptide(L)'
;MKTLYKHLNYIYPLLLAITSSVAIFTIEKNLSTGIYDIDRDSIGIPIGAILIAGLMLFIFHLMQILLYRKAREYHTNAILIKVSALIIAVASLVVLADSINYWATPNHFIISIFYSFSTMAFLTLQLQLLKVFQ
;
A
#
# COMPACT_ATOMS: atom_id res chain seq x y z
N MET A 1 13.85 2.14 20.00
CA MET A 1 13.48 2.71 18.67
C MET A 1 14.00 1.90 17.48
N LYS A 2 15.27 1.45 17.43
CA LYS A 2 15.81 0.65 16.29
C LYS A 2 15.01 -0.63 15.98
N THR A 3 14.55 -1.35 16.99
CA THR A 3 13.80 -2.61 16.85
C THR A 3 12.40 -2.41 16.29
N LEU A 4 11.65 -1.42 16.80
CA LEU A 4 10.29 -1.08 16.34
C LEU A 4 10.27 -0.72 14.84
N TYR A 5 11.27 0.05 14.41
CA TYR A 5 11.50 0.43 13.01
C TYR A 5 11.67 -0.79 12.09
N LYS A 6 12.46 -1.76 12.58
CA LYS A 6 12.73 -3.00 11.85
C LYS A 6 11.44 -3.80 11.66
N HIS A 7 10.55 -3.82 12.64
CA HIS A 7 9.31 -4.61 12.57
C HIS A 7 8.27 -3.98 11.65
N LEU A 8 8.11 -2.66 11.68
CA LEU A 8 7.13 -1.97 10.83
C LEU A 8 7.47 -2.01 9.34
N ASN A 9 8.76 -2.07 9.00
CA ASN A 9 9.21 -2.34 7.63
C ASN A 9 8.74 -3.70 7.09
N TYR A 10 8.39 -4.66 7.95
CA TYR A 10 7.80 -5.95 7.57
C TYR A 10 6.28 -5.98 7.73
N ILE A 11 5.72 -5.26 8.71
CA ILE A 11 4.28 -5.21 8.95
C ILE A 11 3.54 -4.59 7.76
N TYR A 12 4.03 -3.47 7.22
CA TYR A 12 3.37 -2.82 6.09
C TYR A 12 3.29 -3.73 4.84
N PRO A 13 4.40 -4.31 4.32
CA PRO A 13 4.33 -5.18 3.16
C PRO A 13 3.57 -6.48 3.44
N LEU A 14 3.61 -7.01 4.66
CA LEU A 14 2.76 -8.14 5.04
C LEU A 14 1.27 -7.76 4.96
N LEU A 15 0.90 -6.58 5.45
CA LEU A 15 -0.48 -6.11 5.38
C LEU A 15 -0.93 -5.82 3.96
N LEU A 16 -0.04 -5.34 3.08
CA LEU A 16 -0.31 -5.24 1.64
C LEU A 16 -0.59 -6.61 1.03
N ALA A 17 0.23 -7.62 1.33
CA ALA A 17 0.01 -8.98 0.85
C ALA A 17 -1.34 -9.55 1.33
N ILE A 18 -1.66 -9.37 2.61
CA ILE A 18 -2.97 -9.76 3.18
C ILE A 18 -4.10 -9.02 2.48
N THR A 19 -3.96 -7.71 2.27
CA THR A 19 -4.97 -6.87 1.58
C THR A 19 -5.21 -7.36 0.17
N SER A 20 -4.16 -7.59 -0.62
CA SER A 20 -4.27 -8.13 -1.98
C SER A 20 -4.91 -9.52 -2.00
N SER A 21 -4.54 -10.41 -1.07
CA SER A 21 -5.15 -11.74 -0.97
C SER A 21 -6.64 -11.65 -0.64
N VAL A 22 -7.01 -10.90 0.39
CA VAL A 22 -8.43 -10.71 0.78
C VAL A 22 -9.23 -10.10 -0.36
N ALA A 23 -8.65 -9.14 -1.07
CA ALA A 23 -9.29 -8.52 -2.21
C ALA A 23 -9.56 -9.54 -3.33
N ILE A 24 -8.56 -10.32 -3.74
CA ILE A 24 -8.72 -11.37 -4.76
C ILE A 24 -9.78 -12.40 -4.34
N PHE A 25 -9.69 -12.91 -3.11
CA PHE A 25 -10.70 -13.85 -2.58
C PHE A 25 -12.11 -13.26 -2.56
N THR A 26 -12.25 -11.95 -2.29
CA THR A 26 -13.55 -11.28 -2.32
C THR A 26 -14.10 -11.22 -3.74
N ILE A 27 -13.26 -10.91 -4.73
CA ILE A 27 -13.68 -10.90 -6.14
C ILE A 27 -14.10 -12.29 -6.60
N GLU A 28 -13.30 -13.33 -6.30
CA GLU A 28 -13.62 -14.72 -6.64
C GLU A 28 -14.92 -15.19 -5.97
N LYS A 29 -15.13 -14.83 -4.70
CA LYS A 29 -16.36 -15.15 -3.98
C LYS A 29 -17.56 -14.45 -4.64
N ASN A 30 -17.46 -13.17 -4.96
CA ASN A 30 -18.53 -12.42 -5.61
C ASN A 30 -18.90 -13.02 -6.97
N LEU A 31 -17.92 -13.50 -7.72
CA LEU A 31 -18.17 -14.27 -8.94
C LEU A 31 -18.97 -15.55 -8.64
N SER A 32 -18.54 -16.36 -7.68
CA SER A 32 -19.22 -17.62 -7.34
C SER A 32 -20.67 -17.44 -6.88
N THR A 33 -21.01 -16.26 -6.38
CA THR A 33 -22.38 -15.89 -5.95
C THR A 33 -23.20 -15.19 -7.03
N GLY A 34 -22.68 -15.10 -8.27
CA GLY A 34 -23.38 -14.48 -9.41
C GLY A 34 -23.46 -12.95 -9.38
N ILE A 35 -22.62 -12.27 -8.59
CA ILE A 35 -22.55 -10.79 -8.56
C ILE A 35 -21.85 -10.27 -9.82
N TYR A 36 -20.92 -11.05 -10.38
CA TYR A 36 -20.26 -10.78 -11.64
C TYR A 36 -20.88 -11.61 -12.76
N ASP A 37 -21.08 -10.97 -13.92
CA ASP A 37 -21.48 -11.64 -15.15
C ASP A 37 -20.29 -12.44 -15.71
N ILE A 38 -20.51 -13.71 -16.05
CA ILE A 38 -19.46 -14.67 -16.44
C ILE A 38 -18.98 -14.42 -17.88
N ASP A 39 -19.76 -13.70 -18.68
CA ASP A 39 -19.54 -13.52 -20.12
C ASP A 39 -18.63 -12.34 -20.50
N ARG A 40 -18.05 -11.63 -19.52
CA ARG A 40 -17.17 -10.46 -19.74
C ARG A 40 -15.85 -10.62 -18.99
N ASP A 41 -14.87 -9.76 -19.30
CA ASP A 41 -13.66 -9.56 -18.47
C ASP A 41 -14.02 -8.88 -17.13
N SER A 42 -14.99 -9.46 -16.43
CA SER A 42 -15.61 -8.98 -15.21
C SER A 42 -14.75 -9.25 -13.99
N ILE A 43 -13.73 -10.12 -14.12
CA ILE A 43 -12.85 -10.55 -13.04
C ILE A 43 -11.41 -10.10 -13.28
N GLY A 44 -10.92 -10.16 -14.52
CA GLY A 44 -9.53 -9.83 -14.86
C GLY A 44 -9.20 -8.37 -14.59
N ILE A 45 -10.11 -7.44 -14.91
CA ILE A 45 -9.95 -6.02 -14.59
C ILE A 45 -9.85 -5.78 -13.07
N PRO A 46 -10.82 -6.24 -12.23
CA PRO A 46 -10.70 -6.15 -10.77
C PRO A 46 -9.40 -6.74 -10.19
N ILE A 47 -9.03 -7.95 -10.58
CA ILE A 47 -7.81 -8.61 -10.09
C ILE A 47 -6.57 -7.84 -10.55
N GLY A 48 -6.54 -7.41 -11.81
CA GLY A 48 -5.47 -6.58 -12.37
C GLY A 48 -5.28 -5.29 -11.58
N ALA A 49 -6.37 -4.60 -11.24
CA ALA A 49 -6.32 -3.39 -10.42
C ALA A 49 -5.72 -3.65 -9.03
N ILE A 50 -6.11 -4.74 -8.36
CA ILE A 50 -5.56 -5.16 -7.06
C ILE A 50 -4.05 -5.43 -7.16
N LEU A 51 -3.63 -6.17 -8.17
CA LEU A 51 -2.22 -6.55 -8.36
C LEU A 51 -1.35 -5.33 -8.69
N ILE A 52 -1.83 -4.45 -9.58
CA ILE A 52 -1.11 -3.23 -9.95
C ILE A 52 -0.98 -2.31 -8.73
N ALA A 53 -2.06 -2.08 -7.98
CA ALA A 53 -2.02 -1.26 -6.77
C ALA A 53 -1.05 -1.85 -5.72
N GLY A 54 -1.13 -3.16 -5.47
CA GLY A 54 -0.25 -3.85 -4.53
C GLY A 54 1.22 -3.76 -4.94
N LEU A 55 1.52 -3.98 -6.23
CA LEU A 55 2.88 -3.90 -6.76
C LEU A 55 3.44 -2.46 -6.70
N MET A 56 2.64 -1.45 -7.07
CA MET A 56 3.04 -0.06 -6.99
C MET A 56 3.38 0.34 -5.54
N LEU A 57 2.50 0.01 -4.59
CA LEU A 57 2.72 0.31 -3.17
C LEU A 57 3.96 -0.40 -2.63
N PHE A 58 4.19 -1.65 -3.04
CA PHE A 58 5.39 -2.39 -2.67
C PHE A 58 6.67 -1.75 -3.24
N ILE A 59 6.67 -1.36 -4.52
CA ILE A 59 7.81 -0.67 -5.14
C ILE A 59 8.09 0.66 -4.43
N PHE A 60 7.06 1.45 -4.16
CA PHE A 60 7.19 2.71 -3.43
C PHE A 60 7.77 2.49 -2.03
N HIS A 61 7.34 1.47 -1.31
CA HIS A 61 7.94 1.08 -0.02
C HIS A 61 9.43 0.75 -0.15
N LEU A 62 9.81 -0.06 -1.14
CA LEU A 62 11.22 -0.38 -1.39
C LEU A 62 12.04 0.86 -1.69
N MET A 63 11.53 1.78 -2.53
CA MET A 63 12.20 3.04 -2.83
C MET A 63 12.38 3.89 -1.56
N GLN A 64 11.38 3.96 -0.68
CA GLN A 64 11.50 4.67 0.59
C GLN A 64 12.55 4.04 1.50
N ILE A 65 12.63 2.71 1.59
CA ILE A 65 13.67 2.02 2.36
C ILE A 65 15.07 2.37 1.83
N LEU A 66 15.25 2.39 0.51
CA LEU A 66 16.54 2.72 -0.12
C LEU A 66 16.94 4.17 0.16
N LEU A 67 16.01 5.12 0.01
CA LEU A 67 16.25 6.54 0.32
C LEU A 67 16.60 6.75 1.80
N TYR A 68 15.88 6.06 2.69
CA TYR A 68 16.14 6.11 4.13
C TYR A 68 17.52 5.54 4.49
N ARG A 69 17.89 4.39 3.92
CA ARG A 69 19.21 3.79 4.13
C ARG A 69 20.32 4.74 3.68
N LYS A 70 20.14 5.38 2.51
CA LYS A 70 21.06 6.38 1.98
C LYS A 70 21.18 7.60 2.89
N ALA A 71 20.07 8.13 3.41
CA ALA A 71 20.10 9.26 4.35
C ALA A 71 20.93 8.94 5.61
N ARG A 72 20.82 7.70 6.10
CA ARG A 72 21.50 7.24 7.32
C ARG A 72 22.98 6.93 7.11
N GLU A 73 23.37 6.32 6.00
CA GLU A 73 24.77 5.94 5.72
C GLU A 73 25.67 7.14 5.45
N TYR A 74 25.19 8.13 4.72
CA TYR A 74 26.01 9.27 4.31
C TYR A 74 25.92 10.45 5.28
N HIS A 75 25.13 10.35 6.35
CA HIS A 75 24.74 11.46 7.24
C HIS A 75 24.28 12.73 6.50
N THR A 76 23.99 12.61 5.20
CA THR A 76 23.59 13.71 4.35
C THR A 76 22.10 13.93 4.53
N ASN A 77 21.78 15.02 5.22
CA ASN A 77 20.44 15.58 5.30
C ASN A 77 20.06 16.31 3.99
N ALA A 78 20.42 15.72 2.84
CA ALA A 78 20.26 16.34 1.54
C ALA A 78 18.76 16.55 1.28
N ILE A 79 18.38 17.82 1.06
CA ILE A 79 17.00 18.25 0.77
C ILE A 79 16.38 17.35 -0.31
N LEU A 80 17.17 16.97 -1.31
CA LEU A 80 16.74 16.10 -2.40
C LEU A 80 16.24 14.72 -1.92
N ILE A 81 16.87 14.10 -0.92
CA ILE A 81 16.41 12.81 -0.36
C ILE A 81 15.08 12.99 0.36
N LYS A 82 14.92 14.06 1.14
CA LYS A 82 13.66 14.38 1.84
C LYS A 82 12.52 14.63 0.87
N VAL A 83 12.77 15.44 -0.16
CA VAL A 83 11.79 15.76 -1.20
C VAL A 83 11.39 14.49 -1.96
N SER A 84 12.35 13.67 -2.38
CA SER A 84 12.04 12.39 -3.05
C SER A 84 11.24 11.45 -2.15
N ALA A 85 11.60 11.32 -0.87
CA ALA A 85 10.86 10.48 0.08
C ALA A 85 9.42 10.98 0.29
N LEU A 86 9.23 12.31 0.34
CA LEU A 86 7.92 12.95 0.45
C LEU A 86 7.07 12.71 -0.81
N ILE A 87 7.64 12.88 -2.00
CA ILE A 87 6.93 12.61 -3.26
C ILE A 87 6.42 11.17 -3.30
N ILE A 88 7.29 10.20 -2.95
CA ILE A 88 6.90 8.79 -2.90
C ILE A 88 5.82 8.56 -1.83
N ALA A 89 5.92 9.22 -0.67
CA ALA A 89 4.92 9.10 0.38
C ALA A 89 3.54 9.58 -0.07
N VAL A 90 3.49 10.74 -0.74
CA VAL A 90 2.27 11.31 -1.31
C VAL A 90 1.71 10.41 -2.41
N ALA A 91 2.56 9.91 -3.31
CA ALA A 91 2.12 8.99 -4.36
C ALA A 91 1.49 7.71 -3.78
N SER A 92 2.10 7.11 -2.73
CA SER A 92 1.51 5.97 -2.03
C SER A 92 0.15 6.31 -1.41
N LEU A 93 0.00 7.48 -0.78
CA LEU A 93 -1.27 7.92 -0.20
C LEU A 93 -2.36 8.11 -1.26
N VAL A 94 -2.01 8.65 -2.43
CA VAL A 94 -2.95 8.78 -3.54
C VAL A 94 -3.45 7.41 -3.99
N VAL A 95 -2.56 6.43 -4.19
CA VAL A 95 -2.94 5.06 -4.58
C VAL A 95 -3.82 4.41 -3.51
N LEU A 96 -3.49 4.58 -2.22
CA LEU A 96 -4.27 4.06 -1.12
C LEU A 96 -5.66 4.69 -1.03
N ALA A 97 -5.76 6.02 -1.12
CA ALA A 97 -7.02 6.76 -1.06
C ALA A 97 -7.93 6.41 -2.25
N ASP A 98 -7.35 6.34 -3.46
CA ASP A 98 -8.06 5.92 -4.66
C ASP A 98 -8.59 4.48 -4.50
N SER A 99 -7.76 3.56 -4.01
CA SER A 99 -8.17 2.18 -3.74
C SER A 99 -9.32 2.10 -2.72
N ILE A 100 -9.25 2.85 -1.62
CA ILE A 100 -10.32 2.90 -0.62
C ILE A 100 -11.64 3.34 -1.27
N ASN A 101 -11.59 4.42 -2.06
CA ASN A 101 -12.77 5.00 -2.70
C ASN A 101 -13.34 4.08 -3.79
N TYR A 102 -12.48 3.52 -4.64
CA TYR A 102 -12.85 2.61 -5.73
C TYR A 102 -13.60 1.37 -5.20
N TRP A 103 -13.12 0.80 -4.09
CA TRP A 103 -13.73 -0.38 -3.49
C TRP A 103 -14.84 -0.09 -2.47
N ALA A 104 -15.21 1.18 -2.24
CA ALA A 104 -16.27 1.58 -1.31
C ALA A 104 -17.68 1.33 -1.88
N THR A 105 -17.91 0.14 -2.42
CA THR A 105 -19.21 -0.32 -2.93
C THR A 105 -19.71 -1.51 -2.11
N PRO A 106 -21.04 -1.74 -1.98
CA PRO A 106 -21.57 -2.73 -1.04
C PRO A 106 -20.96 -4.14 -1.14
N ASN A 107 -20.71 -4.62 -2.36
CA ASN A 107 -20.17 -5.96 -2.59
C ASN A 107 -18.65 -6.05 -2.42
N HIS A 108 -17.94 -4.91 -2.34
CA HIS A 108 -16.49 -4.83 -2.23
C HIS A 108 -16.01 -4.11 -0.97
N PHE A 109 -16.93 -3.73 -0.09
CA PHE A 109 -16.64 -2.86 1.05
C PHE A 109 -15.54 -3.42 1.97
N ILE A 110 -15.46 -4.76 2.09
CA ILE A 110 -14.37 -5.41 2.84
C ILE A 110 -12.99 -5.07 2.29
N ILE A 111 -12.85 -4.93 0.96
CA ILE A 111 -11.59 -4.56 0.30
C ILE A 111 -11.19 -3.15 0.72
N SER A 112 -12.15 -2.21 0.75
CA SER A 112 -11.95 -0.83 1.20
C SER A 112 -11.50 -0.77 2.67
N ILE A 113 -12.06 -1.60 3.54
CA ILE A 113 -11.64 -1.73 4.95
C ILE A 113 -10.16 -2.17 5.04
N PHE A 114 -9.75 -3.18 4.27
CA PHE A 114 -8.36 -3.64 4.30
C PHE A 114 -7.37 -2.60 3.74
N TYR A 115 -7.74 -1.86 2.69
CA TYR A 115 -6.94 -0.71 2.25
C TYR A 115 -6.87 0.41 3.30
N SER A 116 -7.93 0.59 4.10
CA SER A 116 -7.91 1.54 5.24
C SER A 116 -6.92 1.10 6.32
N PHE A 117 -6.87 -0.18 6.67
CA PHE A 117 -5.84 -0.71 7.58
C PHE A 117 -4.42 -0.57 7.00
N SER A 118 -4.25 -0.87 5.71
CA SER A 118 -2.97 -0.65 5.01
C SER A 118 -2.54 0.82 5.07
N THR A 119 -3.49 1.75 4.96
CA THR A 119 -3.24 3.19 5.08
C THR A 119 -2.80 3.57 6.50
N MET A 120 -3.45 3.03 7.53
CA MET A 120 -3.04 3.28 8.92
C MET A 120 -1.62 2.76 9.21
N ALA A 121 -1.29 1.56 8.72
CA ALA A 121 0.05 1.00 8.84
C ALA A 121 1.09 1.86 8.09
N PHE A 122 0.75 2.32 6.89
CA PHE A 122 1.59 3.21 6.09
C PHE A 122 1.84 4.55 6.79
N LEU A 123 0.79 5.21 7.30
CA LEU A 123 0.93 6.48 8.04
C LEU A 123 1.78 6.29 9.30
N THR A 124 1.61 5.19 10.02
CA THR A 124 2.44 4.85 11.18
C THR A 124 3.90 4.69 10.78
N LEU A 125 4.17 4.04 9.64
CA LEU A 125 5.52 3.92 9.08
C LEU A 125 6.09 5.30 8.69
N GLN A 126 5.31 6.17 8.04
CA GLN A 126 5.75 7.52 7.66
C GLN A 126 6.06 8.41 8.87
N LEU A 127 5.26 8.34 9.92
CA LEU A 127 5.53 9.07 11.17
C LEU A 127 6.83 8.64 11.83
N GLN A 128 7.24 7.38 11.66
CA GLN A 128 8.54 6.91 12.09
C GLN A 128 9.64 7.40 11.14
N LEU A 129 9.43 7.21 9.83
CA LEU A 129 10.01 7.95 8.68
C LEU A 129 10.63 9.29 9.07
N LEU A 130 9.74 10.20 9.45
CA LEU A 130 10.01 11.60 9.69
C LEU A 130 11.00 11.84 10.84
N LYS A 131 11.00 10.99 11.87
CA LYS A 131 11.89 11.14 13.04
C LYS A 131 13.37 10.97 12.71
N VAL A 132 13.70 10.44 11.54
CA VAL A 132 15.09 10.22 11.12
C VAL A 132 15.59 11.34 10.20
N PHE A 133 14.67 12.13 9.65
CA PHE A 133 14.98 13.33 8.91
C PHE A 133 15.03 14.59 9.80
N GLN A 134 14.65 14.47 11.07
CA GLN A 134 14.84 15.47 12.13
C GLN A 134 16.22 15.30 12.76
#